data_AF-A0A9P7ZCM0-F1
#
_entry.id   AF-A0A9P7ZCM0-F1
#
_cell.length_a   1.000
_cell.length_b   1.000
_cell.length_c   1.000
_cell.angle_alpha   90.00
_cell.angle_beta   90.00
_cell.angle_gamma   90.00
#
_symmetry.space_group_name_H-M   'P 1'
#
loop_
_entity.id
_entity.type
_entity.pdbx_description
1 polymer ?
#
loop_
_entity_poly.entity_id
_entity_poly.type
_entity_poly.pdbx_seq_one_letter_code
_entity_poly.pdbx_strand_id
1 'polypeptide(L)'
;MASQAIPNIDPKHIFAAVSELGIVGNCPFLDGEYHGGECRVFKLSFKDEASVAVRVPHPNDDSSHDNTIATVQIEVRILEELKAKGFPWAPRCLGASLTFDNPVNHPFVVLTWAEGLPLSWDENYPPRPLRDSLLGQLASIQLSLIQCTLQNGSTTAMAFFGRRIGNRLRHVREGSIPRLTEKDCLDQQALLDQVLDGDRNSTVFAIDHGDIKPGNIIVDGNYNIRCVIDWGFAALVPIARAAGLPRFLWPAHSARFAPSRTILKDRQAYTRSLSSYTSPAALFMLRWQTAEDVDFRTLYLESISSKGMHISMARIDWKVDCVFLGHDEEQGLADAQET
;
A
#
# COMPACT_ATOMS: atom_id res chain seq x y z
N MET A 1 7.43 -9.55 22.08
CA MET A 1 7.10 -8.71 23.24
C MET A 1 5.62 -8.43 23.18
N ALA A 2 4.90 -8.63 24.29
CA ALA A 2 3.45 -8.51 24.33
C ALA A 2 3.05 -7.06 24.09
N SER A 3 2.29 -6.77 23.04
CA SER A 3 1.68 -5.46 22.84
C SER A 3 0.81 -5.16 24.06
N GLN A 4 1.14 -4.14 24.84
CA GLN A 4 0.17 -3.62 25.79
C GLN A 4 -0.98 -3.06 24.97
N ALA A 5 -2.14 -3.72 25.04
CA ALA A 5 -3.35 -3.22 24.45
C ALA A 5 -3.60 -1.80 25.00
N ILE A 6 -3.97 -0.87 24.12
CA ILE A 6 -4.53 0.41 24.57
C ILE A 6 -5.59 0.07 25.63
N PRO A 7 -5.60 0.75 26.79
CA PRO A 7 -6.74 0.64 27.70
C PRO A 7 -8.02 0.80 26.87
N ASN A 8 -9.05 0.03 27.21
CA ASN A 8 -10.31 0.09 26.48
C ASN A 8 -10.78 1.56 26.41
N ILE A 9 -10.74 2.17 25.22
CA ILE A 9 -11.13 3.57 25.06
C ILE A 9 -12.64 3.58 25.22
N ASP A 10 -13.12 4.15 26.33
CA ASP A 10 -14.55 4.29 26.57
C ASP A 10 -15.15 5.13 25.43
N PRO A 11 -16.21 4.65 24.74
CA PRO A 11 -16.84 5.37 23.64
C PRO A 11 -17.16 6.83 23.94
N LYS A 12 -17.42 7.19 25.20
CA LYS A 12 -17.62 8.59 25.64
C LYS A 12 -16.46 9.52 25.27
N HIS A 13 -15.22 9.02 25.31
CA HIS A 13 -14.04 9.78 24.95
C HIS A 13 -13.93 10.02 23.45
N ILE A 14 -14.36 9.04 22.65
CA ILE A 14 -14.43 9.18 21.19
C ILE A 14 -15.47 10.25 20.81
N PHE A 15 -16.66 10.22 21.41
CA PHE A 15 -17.69 11.25 21.17
C PHE A 15 -17.24 12.65 21.57
N ALA A 16 -16.61 12.79 22.76
CA ALA A 16 -16.10 14.07 23.24
C ALA A 16 -15.04 14.64 22.28
N ALA A 17 -14.09 13.81 21.84
CA ALA A 17 -13.01 14.24 20.96
C ALA A 17 -13.50 14.66 19.57
N VAL A 18 -14.51 13.98 19.02
CA VAL A 18 -15.12 14.34 17.74
C VAL A 18 -15.92 15.64 17.86
N SER A 19 -16.60 15.84 19.00
CA SER A 19 -17.31 17.08 19.30
C SER A 19 -16.37 18.28 19.43
N GLU A 20 -15.18 18.10 20.02
CA GLU A 20 -14.16 19.16 20.11
C GLU A 20 -13.65 19.64 18.75
N LEU A 21 -13.67 18.76 17.73
CA LEU A 21 -13.34 19.12 16.35
C LEU A 21 -14.49 19.83 15.62
N GLY A 22 -15.61 20.11 16.29
CA GLY A 22 -16.81 20.70 15.70
C GLY A 22 -17.58 19.75 14.78
N ILE A 23 -17.26 18.46 14.80
CA ILE A 23 -17.97 17.42 14.06
C ILE A 23 -19.13 16.97 14.94
N VAL A 24 -20.28 17.59 14.74
CA VAL A 24 -21.50 17.33 15.51
C VAL A 24 -22.54 16.74 14.58
N GLY A 25 -23.16 15.65 15.00
CA GLY A 25 -24.31 15.07 14.32
C GLY A 25 -25.39 14.68 15.33
N ASN A 26 -26.61 14.48 14.85
CA ASN A 26 -27.75 14.19 15.71
C ASN A 26 -27.64 12.79 16.35
N CYS A 27 -27.72 12.71 17.69
CA CYS A 27 -27.73 11.45 18.44
C CYS A 27 -26.59 10.48 18.06
N PRO A 28 -25.30 10.86 18.29
CA PRO A 28 -24.17 10.02 17.92
C PRO A 28 -24.17 8.70 18.70
N PHE A 29 -23.85 7.60 18.01
CA PHE A 29 -23.65 6.29 18.62
C PHE A 29 -22.48 5.55 17.97
N LEU A 30 -21.88 4.64 18.73
CA LEU A 30 -20.80 3.79 18.23
C LEU A 30 -21.42 2.61 17.50
N ASP A 31 -21.25 2.56 16.19
CA ASP A 31 -21.82 1.55 15.31
C ASP A 31 -20.86 0.38 15.08
N GLY A 32 -19.57 0.59 15.33
CA GLY A 32 -18.59 -0.50 15.25
C GLY A 32 -17.22 -0.11 15.74
N GLU A 33 -16.46 -1.12 16.13
CA GLU A 33 -15.04 -1.02 16.41
C GLU A 33 -14.28 -2.03 15.57
N TYR A 34 -13.21 -1.58 14.94
CA TYR A 34 -12.38 -2.38 14.04
C TYR A 34 -10.92 -2.28 14.45
N HIS A 35 -10.21 -3.40 14.40
CA HIS A 35 -8.80 -3.48 14.73
C HIS A 35 -7.98 -3.70 13.46
N GLY A 36 -7.26 -2.67 13.05
CA GLY A 36 -6.24 -2.74 11.99
C GLY A 36 -4.86 -3.09 12.55
N GLY A 37 -3.90 -3.27 11.64
CA GLY A 37 -2.51 -3.54 12.01
C GLY A 37 -1.82 -2.37 12.72
N GLU A 38 -2.17 -1.14 12.36
CA GLU A 38 -1.55 0.08 12.92
C GLU A 38 -2.51 0.94 13.75
N CYS A 39 -3.82 0.76 13.60
CA CYS A 39 -4.83 1.60 14.23
C CYS A 39 -6.01 0.80 14.79
N ARG A 40 -6.64 1.32 15.85
CA ARG A 40 -8.05 1.05 16.16
C ARG A 40 -8.91 2.05 15.40
N VAL A 41 -10.02 1.58 14.83
CA VAL A 41 -10.95 2.41 14.06
C VAL A 41 -12.33 2.31 14.67
N PHE A 42 -12.91 3.45 15.05
CA PHE A 42 -14.26 3.54 15.59
C PHE A 42 -15.19 4.11 14.52
N LYS A 43 -16.25 3.38 14.17
CA LYS A 43 -17.32 3.90 13.31
C LYS A 43 -18.33 4.62 14.18
N LEU A 44 -18.39 5.93 14.02
CA LEU A 44 -19.43 6.74 14.62
C LEU A 44 -20.54 6.98 13.60
N SER A 45 -21.76 6.66 14.01
CA SER A 45 -22.95 6.87 13.22
C SER A 45 -23.84 7.89 13.90
N PHE A 46 -24.60 8.60 13.09
CA PHE A 46 -25.51 9.67 13.51
C PHE A 46 -26.88 9.37 12.91
N LYS A 47 -27.94 9.89 13.55
CA LYS A 47 -29.28 9.74 13.03
C LYS A 47 -29.46 10.59 11.77
N ASP A 48 -29.80 9.93 10.67
CA ASP A 48 -30.08 10.54 9.36
C ASP A 48 -28.89 11.30 8.72
N GLU A 49 -27.66 11.06 9.18
CA GLU A 49 -26.44 11.68 8.64
C GLU A 49 -25.37 10.62 8.30
N ALA A 50 -24.34 11.03 7.55
CA ALA A 50 -23.26 10.13 7.13
C ALA A 50 -22.37 9.74 8.31
N SER A 51 -21.95 8.47 8.34
CA SER A 51 -21.03 7.96 9.36
C SER A 51 -19.61 8.52 9.18
N VAL A 52 -18.84 8.52 10.26
CA VAL A 52 -17.41 8.90 10.26
C VAL A 52 -16.55 7.80 10.86
N ALA A 53 -15.30 7.74 10.44
CA ALA A 53 -14.29 6.83 10.97
C ALA A 53 -13.31 7.62 11.85
N VAL A 54 -13.19 7.27 13.13
CA VAL A 54 -12.16 7.80 14.03
C VAL A 54 -11.02 6.80 14.09
N ARG A 55 -9.85 7.15 13.55
CA ARG A 55 -8.65 6.30 13.52
C ARG A 55 -7.67 6.76 14.60
N VAL A 56 -7.38 5.85 15.53
CA VAL A 56 -6.43 6.04 16.62
C VAL A 56 -5.28 5.04 16.42
N PRO A 57 -4.04 5.48 16.16
CA PRO A 57 -2.91 4.57 16.03
C PRO A 57 -2.69 3.76 17.31
N HIS A 58 -2.16 2.55 17.18
CA HIS A 58 -1.71 1.76 18.31
C HIS A 58 -0.50 2.44 18.96
N PRO A 59 -0.44 2.50 20.30
CA PRO A 59 0.76 2.84 21.04
C PRO A 59 1.84 1.86 20.64
N ASN A 60 2.97 2.39 20.20
CA ASN A 60 4.14 1.60 19.93
C ASN A 60 5.15 1.93 21.03
N ASP A 61 5.47 0.94 21.87
CA ASP A 61 6.32 1.13 23.06
C ASP A 61 7.70 1.73 22.72
N ASP A 62 8.14 1.58 21.47
CA ASP A 62 9.41 2.09 20.96
C ASP A 62 9.30 3.47 20.26
N SER A 63 8.09 4.02 20.06
CA SER A 63 7.89 5.31 19.40
C SER A 63 7.77 6.45 20.42
N SER A 64 8.56 7.51 20.24
CA SER A 64 8.34 8.75 20.97
C SER A 64 6.98 9.35 20.62
N HIS A 65 6.42 10.15 21.54
CA HIS A 65 5.20 10.92 21.28
C HIS A 65 5.30 11.74 19.97
N ASP A 66 6.46 12.33 19.71
CA ASP A 66 6.72 13.09 18.49
C ASP A 66 6.63 12.23 17.23
N ASN A 67 7.13 10.98 17.28
CA ASN A 67 7.03 10.06 16.15
C ASN A 67 5.57 9.66 15.88
N THR A 68 4.79 9.39 16.92
CA THR A 68 3.36 9.09 16.78
C THR A 68 2.59 10.27 16.17
N ILE A 69 2.84 11.48 16.66
CA ILE A 69 2.24 12.71 16.11
C ILE A 69 2.65 12.88 14.64
N ALA A 70 3.93 12.68 14.32
CA ALA A 70 4.44 12.81 12.96
C ALA A 70 3.76 11.81 12.00
N THR A 71 3.52 10.57 12.42
CA THR A 71 2.82 9.56 11.62
C THR A 71 1.39 9.99 11.28
N VAL A 72 0.61 10.42 12.28
CA VAL A 72 -0.77 10.92 12.04
C VAL A 72 -0.75 12.17 11.16
N GLN A 73 0.21 13.06 11.39
CA GLN A 73 0.35 14.28 10.60
C GLN A 73 0.67 13.99 9.12
N ILE A 74 1.48 12.96 8.83
CA ILE A 74 1.78 12.53 7.47
C ILE A 74 0.51 12.02 6.77
N GLU A 75 -0.27 11.15 7.43
CA GLU A 75 -1.53 10.64 6.88
C GLU A 75 -2.51 11.79 6.56
N VAL A 76 -2.68 12.73 7.49
CA VAL A 76 -3.53 13.92 7.29
C VAL A 76 -3.07 14.75 6.10
N ARG A 77 -1.76 15.01 5.96
CA ARG A 77 -1.23 15.80 4.83
C ARG A 77 -1.49 15.11 3.49
N ILE A 78 -1.29 13.79 3.41
CA ILE A 78 -1.56 13.03 2.19
C ILE A 78 -3.04 13.12 1.83
N LEU A 79 -3.95 12.91 2.79
CA LEU A 79 -5.39 12.94 2.52
C LEU A 79 -5.88 14.33 2.07
N GLU A 80 -5.37 15.41 2.67
CA GLU A 80 -5.67 16.77 2.21
C GLU A 80 -5.07 17.06 0.82
N GLU A 81 -3.86 16.55 0.52
CA GLU A 81 -3.28 16.66 -0.82
C GLU A 81 -4.14 15.92 -1.86
N LEU A 82 -4.55 14.69 -1.59
CA LEU A 82 -5.41 13.91 -2.50
C LEU A 82 -6.76 14.60 -2.74
N LYS A 83 -7.36 15.18 -1.70
CA LYS A 83 -8.57 15.99 -1.81
C LYS A 83 -8.35 17.23 -2.69
N ALA A 84 -7.24 17.95 -2.50
CA ALA A 84 -6.89 19.11 -3.32
C ALA A 84 -6.63 18.73 -4.80
N LYS A 85 -6.09 17.53 -5.05
CA LYS A 85 -5.92 16.95 -6.39
C LYS A 85 -7.20 16.35 -6.99
N GLY A 86 -8.30 16.34 -6.23
CA GLY A 86 -9.58 15.79 -6.69
C GLY A 86 -9.59 14.28 -6.84
N PHE A 87 -8.71 13.55 -6.14
CA PHE A 87 -8.67 12.09 -6.18
C PHE A 87 -9.86 11.49 -5.40
N PRO A 88 -10.83 10.82 -6.07
CA PRO A 88 -12.12 10.52 -5.45
C PRO A 88 -12.14 9.23 -4.62
N TRP A 89 -11.13 8.38 -4.72
CA TRP A 89 -11.11 7.07 -4.05
C TRP A 89 -10.45 7.09 -2.67
N ALA A 90 -9.93 8.22 -2.19
CA ALA A 90 -9.45 8.34 -0.81
C ALA A 90 -10.57 8.85 0.11
N PRO A 91 -10.60 8.45 1.39
CA PRO A 91 -11.50 9.05 2.36
C PRO A 91 -11.11 10.53 2.56
N ARG A 92 -12.08 11.38 2.89
CA ARG A 92 -11.79 12.80 3.19
C ARG A 92 -11.45 12.95 4.66
N CYS A 93 -10.37 13.67 4.94
CA CYS A 93 -10.07 14.14 6.29
C CYS A 93 -11.09 15.21 6.70
N LEU A 94 -11.76 14.97 7.82
CA LEU A 94 -12.74 15.87 8.43
C LEU A 94 -12.12 16.69 9.57
N GLY A 95 -11.10 16.14 10.23
CA GLY A 95 -10.34 16.78 11.28
C GLY A 95 -9.33 15.82 11.89
N ALA A 96 -8.41 16.33 12.71
CA ALA A 96 -7.43 15.53 13.42
C ALA A 96 -7.01 16.21 14.72
N SER A 97 -6.62 15.40 15.71
CA SER A 97 -5.92 15.86 16.91
C SER A 97 -4.48 15.38 16.87
N LEU A 98 -3.52 16.31 16.91
CA LEU A 98 -2.07 16.06 16.85
C LEU A 98 -1.41 16.28 18.21
N THR A 99 -2.12 15.94 19.28
CA THR A 99 -1.66 16.07 20.68
C THR A 99 -2.17 14.87 21.48
N PHE A 100 -1.53 14.60 22.62
CA PHE A 100 -2.05 13.67 23.63
C PHE A 100 -3.00 14.36 24.60
N ASP A 101 -3.02 15.69 24.63
CA ASP A 101 -3.95 16.48 25.45
C ASP A 101 -5.30 16.60 24.73
N ASN A 102 -6.06 15.50 24.75
CA ASN A 102 -7.41 15.41 24.19
C ASN A 102 -8.18 14.27 24.90
N PRO A 103 -9.52 14.17 24.74
CA PRO A 103 -10.32 13.17 25.47
C PRO A 103 -9.92 11.71 25.24
N VAL A 104 -9.32 11.36 24.09
CA VAL A 104 -8.81 10.02 23.75
C VAL A 104 -7.42 9.77 24.36
N ASN A 105 -6.73 10.82 24.82
CA ASN A 105 -5.34 10.81 25.28
C ASN A 105 -4.35 10.25 24.24
N HIS A 106 -4.62 10.45 22.96
CA HIS A 106 -3.79 9.96 21.87
C HIS A 106 -4.04 10.77 20.59
N PRO A 107 -3.05 11.00 19.71
CA PRO A 107 -3.29 11.56 18.39
C PRO A 107 -4.26 10.69 17.57
N PHE A 108 -5.15 11.34 16.81
CA PHE A 108 -6.15 10.64 15.99
C PHE A 108 -6.55 11.46 14.78
N VAL A 109 -7.16 10.80 13.79
CA VAL A 109 -7.75 11.44 12.60
C VAL A 109 -9.19 10.98 12.42
N VAL A 110 -10.06 11.92 12.04
CA VAL A 110 -11.47 11.67 11.71
C VAL A 110 -11.65 11.76 10.20
N LEU A 111 -12.15 10.68 9.61
CA LEU A 111 -12.33 10.52 8.17
C LEU A 111 -13.80 10.28 7.82
N THR A 112 -14.18 10.56 6.57
CA THR A 112 -15.47 10.08 6.03
C THR A 112 -15.51 8.56 6.04
N TRP A 113 -16.64 7.98 6.46
CA TRP A 113 -16.86 6.54 6.34
C TRP A 113 -17.16 6.14 4.89
N ALA A 114 -16.58 5.03 4.44
CA ALA A 114 -16.86 4.45 3.14
C ALA A 114 -17.84 3.28 3.29
N GLU A 115 -19.05 3.43 2.75
CA GLU A 115 -20.04 2.35 2.76
C GLU A 115 -19.66 1.23 1.79
N GLY A 116 -19.85 -0.01 2.24
CA GLY A 116 -19.50 -1.21 1.51
C GLY A 116 -18.80 -2.25 2.39
N LEU A 117 -18.16 -3.22 1.74
CA LEU A 117 -17.39 -4.26 2.42
C LEU A 117 -15.94 -4.24 1.94
N PRO A 118 -14.97 -4.60 2.80
CA PRO A 118 -13.62 -4.90 2.37
C PRO A 118 -13.63 -6.00 1.29
N LEU A 119 -12.82 -5.82 0.25
CA LEU A 119 -12.71 -6.78 -0.83
C LEU A 119 -12.11 -8.09 -0.30
N SER A 120 -12.86 -9.17 -0.47
CA SER A 120 -12.32 -10.53 -0.30
C SER A 120 -11.61 -10.97 -1.57
N TRP A 121 -10.44 -11.59 -1.42
CA TRP A 121 -9.60 -12.00 -2.54
C TRP A 121 -8.78 -13.23 -2.17
N ASP A 122 -8.85 -14.25 -3.02
CA ASP A 122 -8.02 -15.44 -2.95
C ASP A 122 -7.69 -15.94 -4.37
N GLU A 123 -7.18 -17.17 -4.49
CA GLU A 123 -6.83 -17.81 -5.77
C GLU A 123 -8.02 -18.02 -6.71
N ASN A 124 -9.24 -18.10 -6.18
CA ASN A 124 -10.46 -18.43 -6.94
C ASN A 124 -11.55 -17.36 -6.82
N TYR A 125 -11.43 -16.44 -5.87
CA TYR A 125 -12.43 -15.43 -5.54
C TYR A 125 -11.86 -14.01 -5.63
N PRO A 126 -12.60 -13.04 -6.20
CA PRO A 126 -13.86 -13.21 -6.91
C PRO A 126 -13.66 -14.01 -8.22
N PRO A 127 -14.71 -14.70 -8.72
CA PRO A 127 -14.61 -15.47 -9.96
C PRO A 127 -14.47 -14.55 -11.18
N ARG A 128 -13.93 -15.07 -12.28
CA ARG A 128 -13.95 -14.38 -13.59
C ARG A 128 -15.36 -14.48 -14.20
N PRO A 129 -15.86 -13.43 -14.88
CA PRO A 129 -15.14 -12.23 -15.35
C PRO A 129 -15.07 -11.07 -14.34
N LEU A 130 -15.75 -11.18 -13.18
CA LEU A 130 -15.82 -10.10 -12.19
C LEU A 130 -14.43 -9.69 -11.68
N ARG A 131 -13.55 -10.66 -11.44
CA ARG A 131 -12.15 -10.43 -11.07
C ARG A 131 -11.41 -9.49 -12.03
N ASP A 132 -11.63 -9.67 -13.33
CA ASP A 132 -10.93 -8.90 -14.38
C ASP A 132 -11.47 -7.47 -14.42
N SER A 133 -12.78 -7.29 -14.20
CA SER A 133 -13.38 -5.97 -14.05
C SER A 133 -12.83 -5.22 -12.84
N LEU A 134 -12.69 -5.88 -11.69
CA LEU A 134 -12.09 -5.29 -10.48
C LEU A 134 -10.63 -4.89 -10.69
N LEU A 135 -9.84 -5.74 -11.36
CA LEU A 135 -8.44 -5.43 -11.70
C LEU A 135 -8.34 -4.23 -12.63
N GLY A 136 -9.27 -4.10 -13.60
CA GLY A 136 -9.35 -2.93 -14.46
C GLY A 136 -9.72 -1.65 -13.71
N GLN A 137 -10.66 -1.73 -12.76
CA GLN A 137 -10.97 -0.60 -11.87
C GLN A 137 -9.75 -0.22 -11.04
N LEU A 138 -9.06 -1.18 -10.42
CA LEU A 138 -7.89 -0.91 -9.59
C LEU A 138 -6.73 -0.29 -10.40
N ALA A 139 -6.53 -0.76 -11.63
CA ALA A 139 -5.55 -0.19 -12.55
C ALA A 139 -5.88 1.26 -12.89
N SER A 140 -7.15 1.57 -13.16
CA SER A 140 -7.62 2.95 -13.38
C SER A 140 -7.43 3.84 -12.15
N ILE A 141 -7.66 3.31 -10.95
CA ILE A 141 -7.45 4.03 -9.69
C ILE A 141 -5.98 4.36 -9.47
N GLN A 142 -5.07 3.37 -9.62
CA GLN A 142 -3.63 3.61 -9.48
C GLN A 142 -3.13 4.58 -10.56
N LEU A 143 -3.61 4.43 -11.80
CA LEU A 143 -3.32 5.36 -12.87
C LEU A 143 -3.73 6.78 -12.52
N SER A 144 -4.95 6.97 -12.01
CA SER A 144 -5.47 8.28 -11.61
C SER A 144 -4.65 8.89 -10.47
N LEU A 145 -4.31 8.07 -9.45
CA LEU A 145 -3.47 8.49 -8.32
C LEU A 145 -2.12 9.01 -8.80
N ILE A 146 -1.42 8.22 -9.62
CA ILE A 146 -0.12 8.60 -10.16
C ILE A 146 -0.26 9.86 -11.02
N GLN A 147 -1.26 9.90 -11.90
CA GLN A 147 -1.44 10.99 -12.84
C GLN A 147 -1.73 12.33 -12.15
N CYS A 148 -2.56 12.35 -11.10
CA CYS A 148 -2.91 13.59 -10.41
C CYS A 148 -1.85 14.05 -9.40
N THR A 149 -0.96 13.15 -8.97
CA THR A 149 0.13 13.45 -8.01
C THR A 149 1.51 13.51 -8.66
N LEU A 150 1.58 13.32 -9.98
CA LEU A 150 2.83 13.35 -10.74
C LEU A 150 3.51 14.72 -10.59
N GLN A 151 4.76 14.72 -10.13
CA GLN A 151 5.55 15.93 -9.98
C GLN A 151 7.04 15.68 -10.08
N ASN A 152 7.81 16.73 -10.32
CA ASN A 152 9.26 16.68 -10.27
C ASN A 152 9.74 16.97 -8.84
N GLY A 153 10.53 16.07 -8.28
CA GLY A 153 11.23 16.24 -7.01
C GLY A 153 12.59 16.90 -7.19
N SER A 154 13.24 17.23 -6.06
CA SER A 154 14.58 17.82 -6.01
C SER A 154 15.72 16.80 -5.97
N THR A 155 15.40 15.51 -5.99
CA THR A 155 16.35 14.40 -5.87
C THR A 155 16.07 13.36 -6.94
N THR A 156 17.10 12.63 -7.37
CA THR A 156 16.95 11.50 -8.29
C THR A 156 16.44 10.27 -7.55
N ALA A 157 15.86 9.31 -8.30
CA ALA A 157 15.49 7.99 -7.79
C ALA A 157 16.68 7.29 -7.12
N MET A 158 17.86 7.32 -7.75
CA MET A 158 19.10 6.75 -7.20
C MET A 158 19.46 7.35 -5.84
N ALA A 159 19.46 8.68 -5.72
CA ALA A 159 19.78 9.36 -4.48
C ALA A 159 18.71 9.11 -3.39
N PHE A 160 17.43 9.04 -3.77
CA PHE A 160 16.34 8.77 -2.85
C PHE A 160 16.43 7.36 -2.24
N PHE A 161 16.55 6.33 -3.08
CA PHE A 161 16.65 4.95 -2.63
C PHE A 161 17.98 4.68 -1.94
N GLY A 162 19.10 5.19 -2.48
CA GLY A 162 20.42 5.06 -1.87
C GLY A 162 20.50 5.65 -0.46
N ARG A 163 19.81 6.78 -0.20
CA ARG A 163 19.72 7.35 1.15
C ARG A 163 19.03 6.39 2.13
N ARG A 164 17.94 5.74 1.71
CA ARG A 164 17.20 4.78 2.55
C ARG A 164 18.02 3.53 2.85
N ILE A 165 18.72 3.00 1.84
CA ILE A 165 19.65 1.87 2.01
C ILE A 165 20.79 2.27 2.96
N GLY A 166 21.39 3.44 2.77
CA GLY A 166 22.44 3.96 3.65
C GLY A 166 22.00 4.18 5.10
N ASN A 167 20.77 4.66 5.33
CA ASN A 167 20.18 4.77 6.67
C ASN A 167 20.03 3.39 7.31
N ARG A 168 19.59 2.38 6.55
CA ARG A 168 19.48 1.00 7.05
C ARG A 168 20.85 0.42 7.41
N LEU A 169 21.86 0.60 6.55
CA LEU A 169 23.23 0.18 6.83
C LEU A 169 23.76 0.78 8.14
N ARG A 170 23.47 2.07 8.40
CA ARG A 170 23.82 2.72 9.67
C ARG A 170 23.19 2.00 10.86
N HIS A 171 21.88 1.72 10.80
CA HIS A 171 21.19 1.00 11.87
C HIS A 171 21.67 -0.45 12.06
N VAL A 172 22.11 -1.12 10.99
CA VAL A 172 22.74 -2.44 11.09
C VAL A 172 24.07 -2.35 11.84
N ARG A 173 24.92 -1.35 11.52
CA ARG A 173 26.18 -1.09 12.22
C ARG A 173 26.00 -0.76 13.70
N GLU A 174 24.91 -0.06 14.01
CA GLU A 174 24.52 0.28 15.40
C GLU A 174 23.93 -0.93 16.17
N GLY A 175 23.70 -2.07 15.50
CA GLY A 175 23.10 -3.26 16.12
C GLY A 175 21.58 -3.21 16.27
N SER A 176 20.92 -2.18 15.72
CA SER A 176 19.49 -1.90 15.88
C SER A 176 18.58 -2.75 14.99
N ILE A 177 19.14 -3.55 14.06
CA ILE A 177 18.38 -4.45 13.18
C ILE A 177 18.97 -5.85 13.25
N PRO A 178 18.55 -6.69 14.21
CA PRO A 178 19.05 -8.04 14.30
C PRO A 178 18.69 -8.84 13.04
N ARG A 179 19.57 -9.77 12.64
CA ARG A 179 19.46 -10.69 11.47
C ARG A 179 19.79 -10.09 10.10
N LEU A 180 20.09 -8.80 10.00
CA LEU A 180 20.69 -8.22 8.79
C LEU A 180 22.18 -7.97 9.03
N THR A 181 22.97 -8.22 8.00
CA THR A 181 24.42 -7.97 8.01
C THR A 181 24.76 -6.72 7.18
N GLU A 182 25.95 -6.16 7.40
CA GLU A 182 26.44 -5.08 6.55
C GLU A 182 26.54 -5.52 5.08
N LYS A 183 26.96 -6.77 4.87
CA LYS A 183 27.06 -7.37 3.53
C LYS A 183 25.70 -7.31 2.81
N ASP A 184 24.61 -7.68 3.47
CA ASP A 184 23.28 -7.66 2.85
C ASP A 184 22.89 -6.26 2.35
N CYS A 185 23.22 -5.22 3.13
CA CYS A 185 22.97 -3.83 2.75
C CYS A 185 23.89 -3.35 1.62
N LEU A 186 25.15 -3.78 1.61
CA LEU A 186 26.11 -3.44 0.55
C LEU A 186 25.75 -4.14 -0.77
N ASP A 187 25.33 -5.40 -0.72
CA ASP A 187 24.84 -6.15 -1.88
C ASP A 187 23.59 -5.47 -2.46
N GLN A 188 22.64 -5.08 -1.60
CA GLN A 188 21.49 -4.28 -2.02
C GLN A 188 21.96 -3.01 -2.73
N GLN A 189 22.84 -2.24 -2.09
CA GLN A 189 23.34 -0.97 -2.63
C GLN A 189 24.01 -1.12 -4.01
N ALA A 190 24.73 -2.22 -4.23
CA ALA A 190 25.41 -2.51 -5.50
C ALA A 190 24.43 -2.79 -6.66
N LEU A 191 23.25 -3.33 -6.35
CA LEU A 191 22.22 -3.67 -7.35
C LEU A 191 21.30 -2.50 -7.69
N LEU A 192 21.31 -1.41 -6.91
CA LEU A 192 20.37 -0.30 -7.07
C LEU A 192 20.40 0.31 -8.47
N ASP A 193 21.59 0.51 -9.02
CA ASP A 193 21.76 1.12 -10.35
C ASP A 193 21.13 0.26 -11.44
N GLN A 194 21.38 -1.05 -11.39
CA GLN A 194 20.81 -2.03 -12.32
C GLN A 194 19.28 -2.11 -12.20
N VAL A 195 18.73 -2.08 -10.98
CA VAL A 195 17.28 -2.15 -10.76
C VAL A 195 16.56 -0.92 -11.31
N LEU A 196 17.14 0.26 -11.14
CA LEU A 196 16.55 1.50 -11.65
C LEU A 196 16.78 1.68 -13.15
N ASP A 197 17.88 1.15 -13.68
CA ASP A 197 18.24 1.17 -15.10
C ASP A 197 18.12 2.60 -15.71
N GLY A 198 17.22 2.80 -16.68
CA GLY A 198 16.96 4.09 -17.30
C GLY A 198 16.37 5.16 -16.36
N ASP A 199 15.81 4.76 -15.22
CA ASP A 199 15.16 5.67 -14.26
C ASP A 199 16.07 6.15 -13.12
N ARG A 200 17.34 5.73 -13.07
CA ARG A 200 18.26 6.10 -11.97
C ARG A 200 18.34 7.62 -11.73
N ASN A 201 18.33 8.40 -12.81
CA ASN A 201 18.41 9.86 -12.79
C ASN A 201 17.03 10.54 -12.86
N SER A 202 15.94 9.76 -12.91
CA SER A 202 14.59 10.30 -12.91
C SER A 202 14.35 11.08 -11.62
N THR A 203 13.86 12.30 -11.77
CA THR A 203 13.36 13.14 -10.68
C THR A 203 11.84 13.15 -10.65
N VAL A 204 11.17 12.20 -11.31
CA VAL A 204 9.72 12.10 -11.35
C VAL A 204 9.23 11.32 -10.13
N PHE A 205 8.28 11.90 -9.41
CA PHE A 205 7.66 11.35 -8.20
C PHE A 205 6.15 11.34 -8.35
N ALA A 206 5.52 10.44 -7.62
CA ALA A 206 4.07 10.39 -7.43
C ALA A 206 3.76 9.80 -6.04
N ILE A 207 2.54 10.00 -5.55
CA ILE A 207 2.10 9.35 -4.31
C ILE A 207 1.91 7.86 -4.58
N ASP A 208 2.58 7.03 -3.80
CA ASP A 208 2.29 5.61 -3.63
C ASP A 208 1.44 5.44 -2.37
N HIS A 209 0.40 4.63 -2.46
CA HIS A 209 -0.41 4.25 -1.30
C HIS A 209 0.40 3.39 -0.30
N GLY A 210 1.37 2.62 -0.79
CA GLY A 210 2.30 1.84 0.04
C GLY A 210 1.77 0.47 0.48
N ASP A 211 0.46 0.31 0.71
CA ASP A 211 -0.13 -0.97 1.11
C ASP A 211 -1.50 -1.29 0.44
N ILE A 212 -1.57 -1.20 -0.90
CA ILE A 212 -2.77 -1.61 -1.63
C ILE A 212 -2.93 -3.13 -1.55
N LYS A 213 -3.89 -3.56 -0.72
CA LYS A 213 -4.28 -4.96 -0.51
C LYS A 213 -5.80 -5.07 -0.42
N PRO A 214 -6.39 -6.26 -0.64
CA PRO A 214 -7.84 -6.45 -0.67
C PRO A 214 -8.58 -5.88 0.55
N GLY A 215 -8.06 -6.10 1.77
CA GLY A 215 -8.66 -5.55 3.00
C GLY A 215 -8.70 -4.01 3.09
N ASN A 216 -7.93 -3.31 2.26
CA ASN A 216 -7.88 -1.85 2.18
C ASN A 216 -8.72 -1.29 1.02
N ILE A 217 -9.46 -2.15 0.30
CA ILE A 217 -10.32 -1.76 -0.83
C ILE A 217 -11.78 -2.02 -0.42
N ILE A 218 -12.59 -0.97 -0.41
CA ILE A 218 -14.02 -1.04 -0.11
C ILE A 218 -14.82 -1.12 -1.40
N VAL A 219 -15.68 -2.13 -1.52
CA VAL A 219 -16.56 -2.35 -2.67
C VAL A 219 -18.03 -2.31 -2.27
N ASP A 220 -18.89 -1.90 -3.21
CA ASP A 220 -20.34 -2.01 -3.05
C ASP A 220 -20.87 -3.41 -3.44
N GLY A 221 -22.20 -3.61 -3.32
CA GLY A 221 -22.85 -4.88 -3.67
C GLY A 221 -22.73 -5.30 -5.14
N ASN A 222 -22.30 -4.39 -6.02
CA ASN A 222 -22.04 -4.65 -7.43
C ASN A 222 -20.53 -4.73 -7.74
N TYR A 223 -19.67 -4.78 -6.72
CA TYR A 223 -18.21 -4.80 -6.85
C TYR A 223 -17.62 -3.58 -7.56
N ASN A 224 -18.27 -2.41 -7.45
CA ASN A 224 -17.62 -1.16 -7.79
C ASN A 224 -16.74 -0.73 -6.62
N ILE A 225 -15.49 -0.38 -6.89
CA ILE A 225 -14.57 0.14 -5.88
C ILE A 225 -15.06 1.53 -5.46
N ARG A 226 -15.43 1.65 -4.17
CA ARG A 226 -15.93 2.90 -3.57
C ARG A 226 -14.83 3.70 -2.91
N CYS A 227 -13.89 3.03 -2.27
CA CYS A 227 -12.83 3.70 -1.53
C CYS A 227 -11.61 2.78 -1.37
N VAL A 228 -10.42 3.37 -1.42
CA VAL A 228 -9.17 2.81 -0.92
C VAL A 228 -8.89 3.48 0.41
N ILE A 229 -8.82 2.71 1.49
CA ILE A 229 -8.61 3.18 2.86
C ILE A 229 -7.18 2.88 3.32
N ASP A 230 -6.81 3.37 4.50
CA ASP A 230 -5.54 3.04 5.16
C ASP A 230 -4.30 3.66 4.50
N TRP A 231 -4.30 5.01 4.40
CA TRP A 231 -3.24 5.80 3.77
C TRP A 231 -2.06 6.10 4.71
N GLY A 232 -1.94 5.42 5.86
CA GLY A 232 -0.86 5.64 6.83
C GLY A 232 0.54 5.36 6.29
N PHE A 233 0.67 4.45 5.30
CA PHE A 233 1.92 4.15 4.61
C PHE A 233 2.17 4.98 3.36
N ALA A 234 1.24 5.86 3.00
CA ALA A 234 1.32 6.58 1.75
C ALA A 234 2.44 7.62 1.78
N ALA A 235 3.15 7.75 0.67
CA ALA A 235 4.27 8.65 0.57
C ALA A 235 4.49 9.11 -0.86
N LEU A 236 5.04 10.31 -1.00
CA LEU A 236 5.65 10.74 -2.25
C LEU A 236 6.94 9.96 -2.50
N VAL A 237 6.97 9.16 -3.56
CA VAL A 237 8.10 8.27 -3.89
C VAL A 237 8.50 8.42 -5.36
N PRO A 238 9.73 8.03 -5.74
CA PRO A 238 10.12 7.99 -7.14
C PRO A 238 9.15 7.14 -7.94
N ILE A 239 8.93 7.53 -9.19
CA ILE A 239 7.97 6.89 -10.08
C ILE A 239 8.20 5.38 -10.22
N ALA A 240 9.45 4.93 -10.11
CA ALA A 240 9.83 3.52 -10.08
C ALA A 240 9.09 2.69 -9.02
N ARG A 241 8.78 3.30 -7.86
CA ARG A 241 8.00 2.65 -6.80
C ARG A 241 6.50 2.84 -7.01
N ALA A 242 6.05 4.06 -7.29
CA ALA A 242 4.63 4.37 -7.43
C ALA A 242 3.97 3.62 -8.60
N ALA A 243 4.72 3.38 -9.68
CA ALA A 243 4.25 2.66 -10.87
C ALA A 243 4.28 1.12 -10.73
N GLY A 244 4.77 0.58 -9.61
CA GLY A 244 4.86 -0.86 -9.37
C GLY A 244 3.48 -1.54 -9.27
N LEU A 245 3.46 -2.87 -9.29
CA LEU A 245 2.23 -3.64 -9.11
C LEU A 245 1.66 -3.44 -7.69
N PRO A 246 0.34 -3.52 -7.48
CA PRO A 246 -0.25 -3.70 -6.15
C PRO A 246 0.26 -4.96 -5.45
N ARG A 247 0.32 -4.94 -4.10
CA ARG A 247 1.01 -5.95 -3.28
C ARG A 247 0.52 -7.38 -3.48
N PHE A 248 -0.80 -7.54 -3.63
CA PHE A 248 -1.42 -8.85 -3.80
C PHE A 248 -1.26 -9.42 -5.22
N LEU A 249 -0.64 -8.67 -6.13
CA LEU A 249 -0.21 -9.15 -7.45
C LEU A 249 1.28 -9.48 -7.50
N TRP A 250 2.01 -9.41 -6.38
CA TRP A 250 3.43 -9.78 -6.30
C TRP A 250 3.61 -11.30 -6.24
N PRO A 251 4.84 -11.82 -6.41
CA PRO A 251 5.15 -13.17 -5.95
C PRO A 251 4.84 -13.31 -4.45
N ALA A 252 4.76 -14.55 -3.96
CA ALA A 252 4.45 -14.81 -2.56
C ALA A 252 5.31 -13.95 -1.60
N HIS A 253 4.82 -13.71 -0.38
CA HIS A 253 5.47 -12.84 0.60
C HIS A 253 6.94 -13.18 0.93
N SER A 254 7.39 -14.38 0.57
CA SER A 254 8.80 -14.73 0.48
C SER A 254 9.25 -14.77 -0.98
N ALA A 255 10.40 -14.17 -1.28
CA ALA A 255 11.06 -14.17 -2.59
C ALA A 255 11.50 -15.55 -3.12
N ARG A 256 10.96 -16.64 -2.55
CA ARG A 256 11.28 -18.05 -2.82
C ARG A 256 10.33 -18.72 -3.79
N PHE A 257 9.15 -18.15 -4.04
CA PHE A 257 8.12 -18.79 -4.85
C PHE A 257 7.76 -17.92 -6.04
N ALA A 258 7.68 -18.54 -7.21
CA ALA A 258 7.13 -17.91 -8.40
C ALA A 258 5.65 -17.55 -8.20
N PRO A 259 5.13 -16.53 -8.90
CA PRO A 259 3.69 -16.24 -8.93
C PRO A 259 2.86 -17.45 -9.38
N SER A 260 1.67 -17.63 -8.79
CA SER A 260 0.73 -18.65 -9.23
C SER A 260 0.18 -18.34 -10.64
N ARG A 261 -0.35 -19.37 -11.33
CA ARG A 261 -1.01 -19.18 -12.63
C ARG A 261 -2.15 -18.16 -12.56
N THR A 262 -2.84 -18.08 -11.42
CA THR A 262 -3.88 -17.07 -11.16
C THR A 262 -3.27 -15.67 -11.11
N ILE A 263 -2.21 -15.45 -10.31
CA ILE A 263 -1.56 -14.14 -10.21
C ILE A 263 -1.05 -13.68 -11.58
N LEU A 264 -0.49 -14.59 -12.40
CA LEU A 264 -0.08 -14.26 -13.76
C LEU A 264 -1.26 -13.81 -14.63
N LYS A 265 -2.40 -14.52 -14.57
CA LYS A 265 -3.63 -14.10 -15.27
C LYS A 265 -4.18 -12.78 -14.73
N ASP A 266 -4.03 -12.50 -13.45
CA ASP A 266 -4.48 -11.26 -12.82
C ASP A 266 -3.63 -10.08 -13.26
N ARG A 267 -2.30 -10.24 -13.27
CA ARG A 267 -1.38 -9.26 -13.84
C ARG A 267 -1.73 -8.96 -15.29
N GLN A 268 -2.02 -9.98 -16.09
CA GLN A 268 -2.40 -9.79 -17.49
C GLN A 268 -3.71 -9.00 -17.63
N ALA A 269 -4.72 -9.29 -16.81
CA ALA A 269 -5.98 -8.53 -16.82
C ALA A 269 -5.76 -7.08 -16.37
N TYR A 270 -4.96 -6.88 -15.32
CA TYR A 270 -4.58 -5.57 -14.80
C TYR A 270 -3.84 -4.73 -15.85
N THR A 271 -2.76 -5.25 -16.45
CA THR A 271 -1.94 -4.48 -17.40
C THR A 271 -2.65 -4.26 -18.74
N ARG A 272 -3.44 -5.23 -19.22
CA ARG A 272 -4.25 -5.08 -20.44
C ARG A 272 -5.25 -3.92 -20.33
N SER A 273 -5.79 -3.67 -19.13
CA SER A 273 -6.70 -2.54 -18.90
C SER A 273 -6.03 -1.17 -19.06
N LEU A 274 -4.69 -1.10 -18.97
CA LEU A 274 -3.91 0.12 -19.14
C LEU A 274 -3.53 0.38 -20.59
N SER A 275 -3.60 -0.63 -21.47
CA SER A 275 -3.08 -0.53 -22.85
C SER A 275 -3.79 0.50 -23.72
N SER A 276 -5.02 0.90 -23.38
CA SER A 276 -5.74 1.97 -24.08
C SER A 276 -5.34 3.38 -23.66
N TYR A 277 -4.58 3.53 -22.58
CA TYR A 277 -4.20 4.84 -22.04
C TYR A 277 -2.82 5.26 -22.55
N THR A 278 -2.71 6.52 -22.96
CA THR A 278 -1.47 7.13 -23.47
C THR A 278 -0.90 8.19 -22.54
N SER A 279 -1.45 8.33 -21.34
CA SER A 279 -1.01 9.33 -20.37
C SER A 279 0.40 8.99 -19.84
N PRO A 280 1.18 10.00 -19.37
CA PRO A 280 2.49 9.75 -18.77
C PRO A 280 2.47 8.68 -17.68
N ALA A 281 1.47 8.71 -16.80
CA ALA A 281 1.31 7.72 -15.75
C ALA A 281 1.12 6.29 -16.29
N ALA A 282 0.34 6.12 -17.36
CA ALA A 282 0.11 4.81 -17.98
C ALA A 282 1.40 4.25 -18.59
N LEU A 283 2.19 5.11 -19.25
CA LEU A 283 3.48 4.74 -19.81
C LEU A 283 4.47 4.30 -18.73
N PHE A 284 4.51 5.00 -17.60
CA PHE A 284 5.34 4.60 -16.45
C PHE A 284 4.89 3.25 -15.85
N MET A 285 3.59 3.07 -15.63
CA MET A 285 3.02 1.82 -15.12
C MET A 285 3.34 0.64 -16.04
N LEU A 286 3.02 0.75 -17.33
CA LEU A 286 3.29 -0.31 -18.30
C LEU A 286 4.78 -0.69 -18.30
N ARG A 287 5.68 0.31 -18.37
CA ARG A 287 7.12 0.05 -18.38
C ARG A 287 7.61 -0.71 -17.15
N TRP A 288 7.12 -0.38 -15.95
CA TRP A 288 7.53 -1.04 -14.71
C TRP A 288 6.82 -2.38 -14.46
N GLN A 289 5.59 -2.55 -14.95
CA GLN A 289 4.75 -3.70 -14.65
C GLN A 289 4.86 -4.83 -15.68
N THR A 290 5.35 -4.54 -16.88
CA THR A 290 5.55 -5.54 -17.95
C THR A 290 7.02 -5.86 -18.22
N ALA A 291 7.94 -5.38 -17.37
CA ALA A 291 9.36 -5.72 -17.49
C ALA A 291 9.58 -7.22 -17.24
N GLU A 292 10.53 -7.82 -17.95
CA GLU A 292 10.86 -9.25 -17.81
C GLU A 292 11.30 -9.60 -16.37
N ASP A 293 11.97 -8.67 -15.71
CA ASP A 293 12.46 -8.76 -14.34
C ASP A 293 11.53 -8.09 -13.30
N VAL A 294 10.24 -7.89 -13.63
CA VAL A 294 9.26 -7.19 -12.76
C VAL A 294 9.21 -7.74 -11.34
N ASP A 295 9.33 -9.07 -11.17
CA ASP A 295 9.31 -9.71 -9.87
C ASP A 295 10.51 -9.33 -9.02
N PHE A 296 11.71 -9.40 -9.61
CA PHE A 296 12.93 -8.98 -8.94
C PHE A 296 12.88 -7.50 -8.56
N ARG A 297 12.52 -6.62 -9.51
CA ARG A 297 12.42 -5.17 -9.27
C ARG A 297 11.42 -4.83 -8.16
N THR A 298 10.26 -5.48 -8.17
CA THR A 298 9.20 -5.26 -7.18
C THR A 298 9.66 -5.67 -5.78
N LEU A 299 10.21 -6.88 -5.63
CA LEU A 299 10.68 -7.39 -4.34
C LEU A 299 11.90 -6.62 -3.83
N TYR A 300 12.80 -6.22 -4.74
CA TYR A 300 13.94 -5.37 -4.43
C TYR A 300 13.47 -4.00 -3.90
N LEU A 301 12.58 -3.30 -4.59
CA LEU A 301 12.11 -1.99 -4.13
C LEU A 301 11.34 -2.10 -2.81
N GLU A 302 10.57 -3.16 -2.61
CA GLU A 302 9.93 -3.47 -1.33
C GLU A 302 10.95 -3.69 -0.20
N SER A 303 12.07 -4.37 -0.48
CA SER A 303 13.11 -4.64 0.51
C SER A 303 13.80 -3.38 1.07
N ILE A 304 13.70 -2.25 0.38
CA ILE A 304 14.21 -0.95 0.87
C ILE A 304 13.37 -0.46 2.07
N SER A 305 12.07 -0.74 2.07
CA SER A 305 11.13 -0.34 3.13
C SER A 305 10.88 -1.46 4.14
N SER A 306 10.82 -2.72 3.69
CA SER A 306 10.48 -3.87 4.53
C SER A 306 11.73 -4.61 5.04
N LYS A 307 11.85 -4.75 6.37
CA LYS A 307 12.91 -5.56 7.01
C LYS A 307 12.78 -7.03 6.63
N GLY A 308 11.55 -7.55 6.66
CA GLY A 308 11.27 -8.96 6.32
C GLY A 308 11.61 -9.28 4.87
N MET A 309 11.27 -8.39 3.94
CA MET A 309 11.59 -8.60 2.53
C MET A 309 13.10 -8.53 2.27
N HIS A 310 13.82 -7.61 2.92
CA HIS A 310 15.29 -7.57 2.84
C HIS A 310 15.92 -8.87 3.31
N ILE A 311 15.50 -9.39 4.47
CA ILE A 311 15.97 -10.70 4.96
C ILE A 311 15.64 -11.81 3.94
N SER A 312 14.45 -11.76 3.33
CA SER A 312 14.06 -12.75 2.32
C SER A 312 14.92 -12.70 1.06
N MET A 313 15.22 -11.51 0.55
CA MET A 313 16.04 -11.29 -0.65
C MET A 313 17.52 -11.62 -0.40
N ALA A 314 18.05 -11.24 0.77
CA ALA A 314 19.42 -11.57 1.15
C ALA A 314 19.64 -13.10 1.26
N ARG A 315 18.65 -13.84 1.75
CA ARG A 315 18.70 -15.32 1.87
C ARG A 315 18.76 -16.08 0.55
N ILE A 316 18.39 -15.43 -0.55
CA ILE A 316 18.45 -15.99 -1.90
C ILE A 316 19.55 -15.29 -2.72
N ASP A 317 20.51 -14.65 -2.05
CA ASP A 317 21.63 -13.92 -2.67
C ASP A 317 21.18 -12.91 -3.73
N TRP A 318 20.02 -12.27 -3.51
CA TRP A 318 19.42 -11.31 -4.43
C TRP A 318 19.14 -11.89 -5.83
N LYS A 319 18.81 -13.18 -5.91
CA LYS A 319 18.41 -13.86 -7.14
C LYS A 319 17.02 -14.45 -6.99
N VAL A 320 16.08 -13.98 -7.81
CA VAL A 320 14.72 -14.53 -7.86
C VAL A 320 14.67 -15.53 -9.01
N ASP A 321 14.43 -16.80 -8.70
CA ASP A 321 14.30 -17.86 -9.70
C ASP A 321 13.00 -17.65 -10.47
N CYS A 322 13.08 -16.95 -11.61
CA CYS A 322 12.01 -16.84 -12.59
C CYS A 322 11.94 -18.11 -13.44
N VAL A 323 11.71 -19.28 -12.83
CA VAL A 323 11.41 -20.48 -13.63
C VAL A 323 9.93 -20.42 -14.01
N PHE A 324 9.68 -19.88 -15.19
CA PHE A 324 8.38 -19.93 -15.85
C PHE A 324 8.00 -21.39 -16.14
N LEU A 325 6.91 -21.89 -15.54
CA LEU A 325 6.19 -23.04 -16.08
C LEU A 325 5.43 -22.57 -17.33
N GLY A 326 6.14 -22.58 -18.45
CA GLY A 326 5.61 -22.25 -19.76
C GLY A 326 6.19 -23.18 -20.80
N HIS A 327 5.92 -24.48 -20.70
CA HIS A 327 5.95 -25.47 -21.77
C HIS A 327 5.46 -26.79 -21.16
N ASP A 328 4.14 -27.01 -21.14
CA ASP A 328 3.52 -28.34 -21.02
C ASP A 328 2.00 -28.16 -21.19
N GLU A 329 1.55 -27.84 -22.41
CA GLU A 329 0.14 -28.06 -22.80
C GLU A 329 -0.08 -27.99 -24.33
N GLU A 330 0.91 -28.38 -25.15
CA GLU A 330 0.73 -28.51 -26.61
C GLU A 330 1.14 -29.90 -27.18
N GLN A 331 1.33 -30.91 -26.33
CA GLN A 331 1.62 -32.28 -26.74
C GLN A 331 0.60 -33.32 -26.24
N GLY A 332 -0.62 -32.87 -25.91
CA GLY A 332 -1.73 -33.75 -25.50
C GLY A 332 -2.84 -33.94 -26.53
N LEU A 333 -2.72 -33.38 -27.75
CA LEU A 333 -3.78 -33.42 -28.77
C LEU A 333 -3.41 -34.10 -30.08
N ALA A 334 -2.26 -34.80 -30.15
CA ALA A 334 -1.83 -35.51 -31.37
C ALA A 334 -2.04 -37.04 -31.33
N ASP A 335 -2.32 -37.67 -30.19
CA ASP A 335 -2.40 -39.13 -30.07
C ASP A 335 -3.83 -39.69 -29.85
N ALA A 336 -4.86 -38.97 -30.28
CA ALA A 336 -6.26 -39.42 -30.21
C ALA A 336 -6.96 -39.50 -31.57
N GLN A 337 -6.21 -39.80 -32.64
CA GLN A 337 -6.77 -40.18 -33.94
C GLN A 337 -5.95 -41.32 -34.56
N GLU A 338 -6.01 -42.50 -33.94
CA GLU A 338 -5.81 -43.78 -34.64
C GLU A 338 -6.48 -44.90 -33.84
N THR A 339 -7.81 -45.01 -33.98
CA THR A 339 -8.60 -46.25 -33.95
C THR A 339 -9.90 -46.04 -34.69
#